data_AF-A0AAE0JUP9-F1
#
_entry.id   AF-A0AAE0JUP9-F1
#
_cell.length_a   1.000
_cell.length_b   1.000
_cell.length_c   1.000
_cell.angle_alpha   90.00
_cell.angle_beta   90.00
_cell.angle_gamma   90.00
#
_symmetry.space_group_name_H-M   'P 1'
#
loop_
_entity.id
_entity.type
_entity.pdbx_description
1 polymer ?
#
loop_
_entity_poly.entity_id
_entity_poly.type
_entity_poly.pdbx_seq_one_letter_code
_entity_poly.pdbx_strand_id
1 'polypeptide(L)'
;MLSTETIVPYATTTAKVHATDDTDLTGAVLLAYRDVEQQRRSPRTTATADTFALAGPVDDVVTRVARYMLDWYDGRWPDRTAGELPCDVGNATEVCIRRFKAGAHVRNSGVGHGQAGNGSLMRCIPTALFCACPSVRPSGWDADHVQVRIEAESMAISAITHDGLRCTIACAAYNTMVHALVHGRTPADAWQAAKDAAHRLRGTANFNVSSLHLSSPALSST
;
A
#
# COMPACT_ATOMS: atom_id res chain seq x y z
N MET A 1 28.98 56.94 3.31
CA MET A 1 29.37 55.77 4.10
C MET A 1 28.26 54.75 3.99
N LEU A 2 28.43 53.72 3.16
CA LEU A 2 27.53 52.57 3.12
C LEU A 2 28.32 51.38 3.67
N SER A 3 27.82 50.84 4.77
CA SER A 3 28.38 49.69 5.49
C SER A 3 28.27 48.45 4.61
N THR A 4 29.39 47.80 4.32
CA THR A 4 29.45 46.47 3.71
C THR A 4 29.10 45.43 4.77
N GLU A 5 27.89 44.87 4.72
CA GLU A 5 27.55 43.67 5.49
C GLU A 5 28.31 42.47 4.93
N THR A 6 29.19 41.93 5.77
CA THR A 6 29.91 40.68 5.53
C THR A 6 28.92 39.51 5.56
N ILE A 7 28.64 38.92 4.40
CA ILE A 7 27.89 37.66 4.31
C ILE A 7 28.78 36.55 4.90
N VAL A 8 28.39 36.02 6.06
CA VAL A 8 29.01 34.82 6.65
C VAL A 8 28.47 33.61 5.88
N PRO A 9 29.32 32.81 5.20
CA PRO A 9 28.85 31.63 4.51
C PRO A 9 28.39 30.57 5.53
N TYR A 10 27.13 30.18 5.45
CA TYR A 10 26.59 29.06 6.22
C TYR A 10 27.33 27.78 5.81
N ALA A 11 27.95 27.11 6.77
CA ALA A 11 28.63 25.84 6.53
C ALA A 11 27.64 24.82 5.97
N THR A 12 27.80 24.45 4.70
CA THR A 12 27.11 23.30 4.09
C THR A 12 27.68 22.01 4.65
N THR A 13 27.23 21.62 5.84
CA THR A 13 27.20 20.22 6.22
C THR A 13 26.16 19.58 5.31
N THR A 14 26.58 18.91 4.25
CA THR A 14 25.68 18.12 3.38
C THR A 14 25.24 16.89 4.16
N ALA A 15 24.32 17.08 5.11
CA ALA A 15 23.55 15.97 5.66
C ALA A 15 22.85 15.29 4.49
N LYS A 16 23.12 14.00 4.29
CA LYS A 16 22.42 13.19 3.30
C LYS A 16 20.93 13.24 3.66
N VAL A 17 20.13 13.92 2.85
CA VAL A 17 18.69 14.01 3.09
C VAL A 17 18.10 12.66 2.71
N HIS A 18 17.74 11.87 3.71
CA HIS A 18 17.02 10.62 3.50
C HIS A 18 15.54 10.93 3.22
N ALA A 19 14.93 10.15 2.34
CA ALA A 19 13.50 10.12 2.19
C ALA A 19 12.83 9.73 3.53
N THR A 20 11.66 10.31 3.83
CA THR A 20 10.82 9.87 4.95
C THR A 20 10.05 8.61 4.59
N ASP A 21 9.26 8.09 5.54
CA ASP A 21 8.47 6.89 5.36
C ASP A 21 7.47 6.99 4.20
N ASP A 22 6.90 8.16 3.90
CA ASP A 22 5.99 8.34 2.75
C ASP A 22 6.63 7.86 1.44
N THR A 23 7.84 8.34 1.17
CA THR A 23 8.53 8.10 -0.10
C THR A 23 9.11 6.70 -0.16
N ASP A 24 9.74 6.23 0.91
CA ASP A 24 10.31 4.88 0.96
C ASP A 24 9.21 3.80 0.88
N LEU A 25 8.10 3.98 1.60
CA LEU A 25 6.98 3.04 1.56
C LEU A 25 6.23 3.11 0.22
N THR A 26 6.21 4.27 -0.46
CA THR A 26 5.78 4.34 -1.87
C THR A 26 6.70 3.50 -2.75
N GLY A 27 8.02 3.59 -2.53
CA GLY A 27 9.04 2.76 -3.19
C GLY A 27 8.77 1.27 -2.99
N ALA A 28 8.39 0.84 -1.79
CA ALA A 28 8.05 -0.56 -1.51
C ALA A 28 6.89 -1.06 -2.39
N VAL A 29 5.86 -0.23 -2.58
CA VAL A 29 4.74 -0.57 -3.47
C VAL A 29 5.19 -0.63 -4.93
N LEU A 30 6.00 0.32 -5.38
CA LEU A 30 6.54 0.35 -6.74
C LEU A 30 7.40 -0.88 -7.05
N LEU A 31 8.32 -1.24 -6.15
CA LEU A 31 9.20 -2.40 -6.31
C LEU A 31 8.39 -3.70 -6.37
N ALA A 32 7.35 -3.83 -5.55
CA ALA A 32 6.46 -4.98 -5.59
C ALA A 32 5.77 -5.15 -6.96
N TYR A 33 5.22 -4.07 -7.53
CA TYR A 33 4.63 -4.11 -8.87
C TYR A 33 5.67 -4.44 -9.95
N ARG A 34 6.85 -3.81 -9.90
CA ARG A 34 7.96 -4.10 -10.82
C ARG A 34 8.28 -5.59 -10.84
N ASP A 35 8.41 -6.21 -9.68
CA ASP A 35 8.83 -7.61 -9.61
C ASP A 35 7.74 -8.56 -10.06
N VAL A 36 6.46 -8.27 -9.76
CA VAL A 36 5.33 -9.07 -10.28
C VAL A 36 5.34 -9.06 -11.80
N GLU A 37 5.66 -7.90 -12.40
CA GLU A 37 5.78 -7.77 -13.85
C GLU A 37 6.99 -8.48 -14.45
N GLN A 38 8.15 -8.38 -13.81
CA GLN A 38 9.34 -9.12 -14.25
C GLN A 38 9.10 -10.62 -14.25
N GLN A 39 8.40 -11.14 -13.23
CA GLN A 39 8.02 -12.56 -13.17
C GLN A 39 7.02 -12.97 -14.24
N ARG A 40 6.02 -12.14 -14.55
CA ARG A 40 5.07 -12.41 -15.65
C ARG A 40 5.76 -12.49 -17.01
N ARG A 41 6.78 -11.65 -17.23
CA ARG A 41 7.58 -11.64 -18.46
C ARG A 41 8.59 -12.78 -18.55
N SER A 42 9.01 -13.31 -17.40
CA SER A 42 10.00 -14.39 -17.29
C SER A 42 9.34 -15.63 -16.67
N PRO A 43 8.60 -16.46 -17.43
CA PRO A 43 7.99 -17.67 -16.91
C PRO A 43 9.07 -18.54 -16.24
N ARG A 44 8.95 -18.76 -14.93
CA ARG A 44 10.02 -19.31 -14.10
C ARG A 44 10.31 -20.79 -14.43
N THR A 45 11.55 -21.09 -14.80
CA THR A 45 12.22 -22.35 -14.47
C THR A 45 12.52 -22.38 -12.97
N THR A 46 11.82 -23.23 -12.23
CA THR A 46 12.08 -23.77 -10.86
C THR A 46 12.52 -22.82 -9.72
N ALA A 47 11.78 -22.89 -8.62
CA ALA A 47 12.03 -22.19 -7.35
C ALA A 47 13.42 -22.42 -6.75
N THR A 48 14.12 -21.34 -6.43
CA THR A 48 14.99 -21.29 -5.25
C THR A 48 14.16 -20.74 -4.09
N ALA A 49 14.19 -21.44 -2.96
CA ALA A 49 13.46 -21.10 -1.75
C ALA A 49 14.21 -20.00 -0.98
N ASP A 50 13.64 -18.80 -0.90
CA ASP A 50 14.12 -17.74 -0.03
C ASP A 50 13.47 -17.82 1.35
N THR A 51 14.32 -17.74 2.38
CA THR A 51 14.13 -18.14 3.78
C THR A 51 13.27 -17.17 4.62
N PHE A 52 12.37 -16.40 4.01
CA PHE A 52 11.37 -15.58 4.72
C PHE A 52 9.96 -15.82 4.15
N ALA A 53 9.59 -17.09 4.05
CA ALA A 53 8.23 -17.50 3.72
C ALA A 53 7.27 -17.11 4.86
N LEU A 54 6.76 -15.87 4.80
CA LEU A 54 5.51 -15.49 5.45
C LEU A 54 4.45 -16.52 4.99
N ALA A 55 3.92 -17.30 5.91
CA ALA A 55 3.16 -18.52 5.61
C ALA A 55 1.91 -18.26 4.74
N GLY A 56 1.81 -18.87 3.55
CA GLY A 56 0.57 -18.97 2.76
C GLY A 56 0.71 -18.66 1.25
N PRO A 57 -0.11 -19.27 0.35
CA PRO A 57 0.13 -19.33 -1.09
C PRO A 57 -0.32 -18.08 -1.85
N VAL A 58 0.35 -17.86 -2.99
CA VAL A 58 0.33 -16.73 -3.94
C VAL A 58 1.29 -15.60 -3.54
N ASP A 59 2.47 -15.59 -4.19
CA ASP A 59 3.44 -14.49 -4.20
C ASP A 59 2.88 -13.30 -5.00
N ASP A 60 1.82 -12.70 -4.48
CA ASP A 60 1.10 -11.56 -5.06
C ASP A 60 1.76 -10.22 -4.70
N VAL A 61 1.25 -9.15 -5.31
CA VAL A 61 1.76 -7.80 -5.06
C VAL A 61 1.65 -7.40 -3.59
N VAL A 62 0.59 -7.79 -2.89
CA VAL A 62 0.34 -7.44 -1.48
C VAL A 62 1.41 -8.05 -0.58
N THR A 63 1.72 -9.33 -0.80
CA THR A 63 2.74 -10.05 -0.04
C THR A 63 4.13 -9.46 -0.29
N ARG A 64 4.41 -9.06 -1.54
CA ARG A 64 5.68 -8.40 -1.90
C ARG A 64 5.82 -7.00 -1.31
N VAL A 65 4.74 -6.22 -1.28
CA VAL A 65 4.72 -4.92 -0.60
C VAL A 65 5.13 -5.13 0.86
N ALA A 66 4.49 -6.08 1.57
CA ALA A 66 4.80 -6.34 2.97
C ALA A 66 6.27 -6.76 3.19
N ARG A 67 6.86 -7.55 2.29
CA ARG A 67 8.29 -7.90 2.34
C ARG A 67 9.19 -6.68 2.13
N TYR A 68 8.91 -5.84 1.15
CA TYR A 68 9.68 -4.62 0.94
C TYR A 68 9.55 -3.63 2.10
N MET A 69 8.39 -3.58 2.77
CA MET A 69 8.23 -2.80 4.00
C MET A 69 9.08 -3.36 5.15
N LEU A 70 9.23 -4.68 5.26
CA LEU A 70 10.14 -5.31 6.23
C LEU A 70 11.60 -5.01 5.90
N ASP A 71 11.99 -5.09 4.63
CA ASP A 71 13.34 -4.76 4.18
C ASP A 71 13.67 -3.30 4.46
N TRP A 72 12.74 -2.38 4.18
CA TRP A 72 12.85 -0.98 4.57
C TRP A 72 13.04 -0.82 6.08
N TYR A 73 12.20 -1.42 6.91
CA TYR A 73 12.26 -1.26 8.36
C TYR A 73 13.54 -1.84 8.97
N ASP A 74 14.03 -2.96 8.43
CA ASP A 74 15.27 -3.61 8.86
C ASP A 74 16.54 -2.98 8.23
N GLY A 75 16.41 -1.86 7.51
CA GLY A 75 17.56 -1.18 6.89
C GLY A 75 18.16 -1.91 5.69
N ARG A 76 17.51 -2.96 5.16
CA ARG A 76 17.86 -3.62 3.88
C ARG A 76 17.29 -2.81 2.71
N TRP A 77 17.57 -1.52 2.70
CA TRP A 77 17.02 -0.55 1.75
C TRP A 77 18.17 0.21 1.08
N PRO A 78 18.01 0.69 -0.17
CA PRO A 78 19.04 1.50 -0.81
C PRO A 78 19.52 2.63 0.09
N ASP A 79 20.83 2.85 0.11
CA ASP A 79 21.47 3.92 0.87
C ASP A 79 21.34 3.85 2.40
N ARG A 80 20.89 2.72 2.96
CA ARG A 80 20.76 2.49 4.41
C ARG A 80 21.66 1.36 4.91
N THR A 81 22.01 1.39 6.19
CA THR A 81 22.79 0.32 6.82
C THR A 81 21.86 -0.80 7.28
N ALA A 82 22.16 -2.05 6.95
CA ALA A 82 21.36 -3.17 7.44
C ALA A 82 21.31 -3.20 8.97
N GLY A 83 20.11 -3.34 9.54
CA GLY A 83 19.83 -3.26 10.98
C GLY A 83 19.54 -1.85 11.49
N GLU A 84 19.77 -0.82 10.69
CA GLU A 84 19.41 0.56 11.03
C GLU A 84 17.88 0.73 10.92
N LEU A 85 17.26 1.32 11.95
CA LEU A 85 15.83 1.65 11.93
C LEU A 85 15.59 2.92 11.09
N PRO A 86 14.42 3.07 10.44
CA PRO A 86 14.10 4.28 9.69
C PRO A 86 14.07 5.50 10.62
N CYS A 87 14.46 6.65 10.09
CA CYS A 87 14.43 7.91 10.85
C CYS A 87 13.02 8.36 11.22
N ASP A 88 12.03 7.93 10.44
CA ASP A 88 10.61 8.18 10.68
C ASP A 88 9.81 6.90 10.37
N VAL A 89 8.83 6.60 11.24
CA VAL A 89 7.87 5.52 11.04
C VAL A 89 6.64 5.79 11.89
N GLY A 90 5.47 5.86 11.23
CA GLY A 90 4.21 5.98 11.96
C GLY A 90 3.93 4.76 12.86
N ASN A 91 3.41 4.99 14.07
CA ASN A 91 3.10 3.95 15.06
C ASN A 91 2.29 2.77 14.51
N ALA A 92 1.25 3.05 13.71
CA ALA A 92 0.42 2.01 13.11
C ALA A 92 1.24 1.11 12.16
N THR A 93 2.08 1.72 11.32
CA THR A 93 2.98 1.00 10.42
C THR A 93 3.99 0.17 11.20
N GLU A 94 4.60 0.74 12.25
CA GLU A 94 5.56 0.03 13.09
C GLU A 94 4.94 -1.20 13.78
N VAL A 95 3.75 -1.05 14.36
CA VAL A 95 3.04 -2.16 15.03
C VAL A 95 2.80 -3.31 14.07
N CYS A 96 2.35 -3.03 12.85
CA CYS A 96 2.09 -4.05 11.83
C CYS A 96 3.38 -4.75 11.38
N ILE A 97 4.47 -3.99 11.19
CA ILE A 97 5.76 -4.56 10.82
C ILE A 97 6.28 -5.49 11.92
N ARG A 98 6.17 -5.10 13.21
CA ARG A 98 6.50 -5.98 14.34
C ARG A 98 5.66 -7.25 14.35
N ARG A 99 4.36 -7.18 14.01
CA ARG A 99 3.50 -8.37 13.87
C ARG A 99 3.98 -9.29 12.75
N PHE A 100 4.37 -8.76 11.59
CA PHE A 100 4.96 -9.56 10.52
C PHE A 100 6.23 -10.29 10.96
N LYS A 101 7.13 -9.59 11.67
CA LYS A 101 8.34 -10.20 12.24
C LYS A 101 8.04 -11.32 13.23
N ALA A 102 6.90 -11.24 13.93
CA ALA A 102 6.39 -12.29 14.82
C ALA A 102 5.61 -13.42 14.09
N GLY A 103 5.55 -13.40 12.76
CA GLY A 103 4.90 -14.44 11.95
C GLY A 103 3.43 -14.19 11.62
N ALA A 104 2.89 -13.00 11.88
CA ALA A 104 1.52 -12.67 11.52
C ALA A 104 1.33 -12.64 9.99
N HIS A 105 0.17 -13.11 9.54
CA HIS A 105 -0.18 -13.09 8.12
C HIS A 105 -0.41 -11.66 7.61
N VAL A 106 0.04 -11.35 6.39
CA VAL A 106 0.01 -9.99 5.82
C VAL A 106 -1.38 -9.37 5.81
N ARG A 107 -2.40 -10.19 5.54
CA ARG A 107 -3.82 -9.77 5.47
C ARG A 107 -4.51 -9.59 6.83
N ASN A 108 -3.87 -9.99 7.92
CA ASN A 108 -4.46 -9.99 9.27
C ASN A 108 -3.70 -9.08 10.25
N SER A 109 -2.79 -8.23 9.75
CA SER A 109 -1.86 -7.51 10.61
C SER A 109 -2.20 -6.04 10.83
N GLY A 110 -3.19 -5.49 10.12
CA GLY A 110 -3.65 -4.11 10.29
C GLY A 110 -4.06 -3.76 11.72
N VAL A 111 -3.91 -2.49 12.10
CA VAL A 111 -4.15 -2.02 13.48
C VAL A 111 -5.63 -1.88 13.88
N GLY A 112 -6.58 -2.14 12.98
CA GLY A 112 -8.00 -2.19 13.25
C GLY A 112 -8.69 -0.82 13.29
N HIS A 113 -9.88 -0.81 13.89
CA HIS A 113 -10.73 0.38 14.00
C HIS A 113 -10.12 1.42 14.94
N GLY A 114 -10.28 2.72 14.62
CA GLY A 114 -9.82 3.83 15.46
C GLY A 114 -8.40 4.33 15.19
N GLN A 115 -7.66 3.69 14.27
CA GLN A 115 -6.32 4.10 13.85
C GLN A 115 -6.33 4.58 12.38
N ALA A 116 -6.96 5.73 12.14
CA ALA A 116 -7.17 6.29 10.80
C ALA A 116 -6.05 7.27 10.37
N GLY A 117 -4.80 6.87 10.57
CA GLY A 117 -3.63 7.63 10.10
C GLY A 117 -3.50 7.63 8.57
N ASN A 118 -2.72 8.55 8.03
CA ASN A 118 -2.43 8.67 6.59
C ASN A 118 -1.41 7.63 6.07
N GLY A 119 -0.82 6.81 6.93
CA GLY A 119 0.32 5.94 6.59
C GLY A 119 0.07 4.90 5.48
N SER A 120 -1.19 4.56 5.22
CA SER A 120 -1.59 3.75 4.06
C SER A 120 -1.84 4.58 2.80
N LEU A 121 -2.40 5.78 2.96
CA LEU A 121 -2.78 6.68 1.86
C LEU A 121 -1.56 7.31 1.19
N MET A 122 -0.57 7.72 1.97
CA MET A 122 0.64 8.41 1.46
C MET A 122 1.46 7.56 0.47
N ARG A 123 1.30 6.23 0.51
CA ARG A 123 2.08 5.28 -0.30
C ARG A 123 1.35 4.61 -1.44
N CYS A 124 0.05 4.86 -1.63
CA CYS A 124 -0.79 3.98 -2.45
C CYS A 124 -0.82 4.31 -3.95
N ILE A 125 -0.32 5.48 -4.36
CA ILE A 125 -0.34 5.97 -5.76
C ILE A 125 0.14 4.94 -6.80
N PRO A 126 1.23 4.17 -6.58
CA PRO A 126 1.72 3.24 -7.60
C PRO A 126 0.66 2.23 -8.06
N THR A 127 -0.29 1.85 -7.21
CA THR A 127 -1.40 0.96 -7.59
C THR A 127 -2.22 1.50 -8.74
N ALA A 128 -2.57 2.80 -8.75
CA ALA A 128 -3.32 3.42 -9.83
C ALA A 128 -2.56 3.38 -11.17
N LEU A 129 -1.24 3.58 -11.12
CA LEU A 129 -0.37 3.64 -12.29
C LEU A 129 -0.13 2.26 -12.90
N PHE A 130 0.18 1.27 -12.06
CA PHE A 130 0.51 -0.07 -12.52
C PHE A 130 -0.72 -0.86 -12.92
N CYS A 131 -1.83 -0.81 -12.17
CA CYS A 131 -3.03 -1.57 -12.55
C CYS A 131 -3.57 -1.18 -13.94
N ALA A 132 -3.36 0.06 -14.34
CA ALA A 132 -3.79 0.60 -15.62
C ALA A 132 -2.77 0.43 -16.76
N CYS A 133 -1.53 0.00 -16.46
CA CYS A 133 -0.49 -0.08 -17.47
C CYS A 133 -0.85 -1.15 -18.54
N PRO A 134 -0.93 -0.81 -19.84
CA PRO A 134 -1.32 -1.77 -20.87
C PRO A 134 -0.39 -2.97 -20.97
N SER A 135 0.89 -2.77 -20.64
CA SER A 135 1.91 -3.83 -20.68
C SER A 135 1.75 -4.88 -19.58
N VAL A 136 0.88 -4.63 -18.60
CA VAL A 136 0.68 -5.48 -17.41
C VAL A 136 -0.75 -5.97 -17.25
N ARG A 137 -1.66 -5.40 -18.05
CA ARG A 137 -3.07 -5.70 -18.04
C ARG A 137 -3.30 -7.03 -18.76
N PRO A 138 -4.03 -8.00 -18.16
CA PRO A 138 -4.41 -9.22 -18.85
C PRO A 138 -5.15 -8.93 -20.16
N SER A 139 -4.91 -9.76 -21.17
CA SER A 139 -5.61 -9.66 -22.46
C SER A 139 -7.12 -9.82 -22.26
N GLY A 140 -7.91 -8.98 -22.92
CA GLY A 140 -9.38 -9.00 -22.82
C GLY A 140 -9.96 -8.19 -21.65
N TRP A 141 -9.14 -7.60 -20.78
CA TRP A 141 -9.64 -6.70 -19.75
C TRP A 141 -10.03 -5.33 -20.33
N ASP A 142 -11.26 -4.92 -20.02
CA ASP A 142 -11.77 -3.58 -20.31
C ASP A 142 -11.49 -2.59 -19.15
N ALA A 143 -12.12 -1.41 -19.20
CA ALA A 143 -11.97 -0.38 -18.19
C ALA A 143 -12.54 -0.81 -16.82
N ASP A 144 -13.63 -1.58 -16.79
CA ASP A 144 -14.27 -2.00 -15.55
C ASP A 144 -13.38 -3.01 -14.81
N HIS A 145 -12.75 -3.94 -15.53
CA HIS A 145 -11.78 -4.87 -14.94
C HIS A 145 -10.59 -4.14 -14.32
N VAL A 146 -10.06 -3.12 -15.00
CA VAL A 146 -8.96 -2.29 -14.46
C VAL A 146 -9.41 -1.56 -13.19
N GLN A 147 -10.61 -0.99 -13.21
CA GLN A 147 -11.16 -0.26 -12.08
C GLN A 147 -11.36 -1.18 -10.86
N VAL A 148 -11.94 -2.37 -11.04
CA VAL A 148 -12.09 -3.36 -9.97
C VAL A 148 -10.73 -3.76 -9.37
N ARG A 149 -9.71 -3.94 -10.21
CA ARG A 149 -8.36 -4.26 -9.74
C ARG A 149 -7.72 -3.11 -8.95
N ILE A 150 -7.86 -1.87 -9.41
CA ILE A 150 -7.38 -0.68 -8.69
C ILE A 150 -7.98 -0.64 -7.30
N GLU A 151 -9.31 -0.80 -7.19
CA GLU A 151 -10.02 -0.77 -5.91
C GLU A 151 -9.57 -1.92 -4.99
N ALA A 152 -9.58 -3.16 -5.50
CA ALA A 152 -9.23 -4.35 -4.73
C ALA A 152 -7.78 -4.30 -4.21
N GLU A 153 -6.80 -3.99 -5.07
CA GLU A 153 -5.40 -3.92 -4.67
C GLU A 153 -5.13 -2.73 -3.75
N SER A 154 -5.77 -1.58 -3.95
CA SER A 154 -5.65 -0.42 -3.04
C SER A 154 -6.13 -0.76 -1.63
N MET A 155 -7.29 -1.42 -1.51
CA MET A 155 -7.83 -1.84 -0.22
C MET A 155 -6.94 -2.88 0.45
N ALA A 156 -6.44 -3.87 -0.31
CA ALA A 156 -5.58 -4.92 0.22
C ALA A 156 -4.23 -4.39 0.69
N ILE A 157 -3.61 -3.48 -0.07
CA ILE A 157 -2.32 -2.84 0.29
C ILE A 157 -2.50 -1.89 1.49
N SER A 158 -3.62 -1.17 1.57
CA SER A 158 -3.97 -0.40 2.76
C SER A 158 -4.04 -1.31 3.98
N ALA A 159 -4.76 -2.44 3.88
CA ALA A 159 -5.01 -3.36 4.98
C ALA A 159 -3.77 -4.06 5.55
N ILE A 160 -2.63 -4.01 4.85
CA ILE A 160 -1.32 -4.43 5.39
C ILE A 160 -1.05 -3.72 6.73
N THR A 161 -1.34 -2.42 6.81
CA THR A 161 -1.14 -1.66 8.06
C THR A 161 -2.38 -0.95 8.59
N HIS A 162 -3.29 -0.54 7.72
CA HIS A 162 -4.53 0.17 8.06
C HIS A 162 -5.72 -0.53 7.39
N ASP A 163 -6.30 -1.50 8.09
CA ASP A 163 -7.43 -2.35 7.65
C ASP A 163 -8.81 -1.77 7.99
N GLY A 164 -8.87 -0.66 8.73
CA GLY A 164 -10.11 0.07 8.97
C GLY A 164 -10.77 0.55 7.66
N LEU A 165 -12.09 0.35 7.53
CA LEU A 165 -12.87 0.71 6.33
C LEU A 165 -12.64 2.14 5.83
N ARG A 166 -12.45 3.11 6.75
CA ARG A 166 -12.16 4.49 6.36
C ARG A 166 -10.85 4.61 5.57
N CYS A 167 -9.80 3.91 6.01
CA CYS A 167 -8.48 3.95 5.39
C CYS A 167 -8.47 3.21 4.05
N THR A 168 -9.03 1.99 4.01
CA THR A 168 -9.03 1.17 2.80
C THR A 168 -9.85 1.80 1.68
N ILE A 169 -11.03 2.34 2.01
CA ILE A 169 -11.89 3.05 1.04
C ILE A 169 -11.23 4.36 0.60
N ALA A 170 -10.58 5.10 1.51
CA ALA A 170 -9.86 6.32 1.13
C ALA A 170 -8.73 6.03 0.13
N CYS A 171 -7.95 4.95 0.34
CA CYS A 171 -6.90 4.55 -0.60
C CYS A 171 -7.47 4.17 -1.96
N ALA A 172 -8.57 3.40 -2.00
CA ALA A 172 -9.22 3.02 -3.26
C ALA A 172 -9.80 4.24 -4.01
N ALA A 173 -10.46 5.15 -3.31
CA ALA A 173 -10.99 6.38 -3.89
C ALA A 173 -9.87 7.29 -4.41
N TYR A 174 -8.77 7.42 -3.65
CA TYR A 174 -7.62 8.23 -4.06
C TYR A 174 -6.97 7.67 -5.32
N ASN A 175 -6.73 6.36 -5.39
CA ASN A 175 -6.17 5.73 -6.57
C ASN A 175 -7.12 5.74 -7.77
N THR A 176 -8.43 5.69 -7.56
CA THR A 176 -9.41 5.92 -8.63
C THR A 176 -9.30 7.33 -9.21
N MET A 177 -9.15 8.34 -8.35
CA MET A 177 -8.92 9.73 -8.78
C MET A 177 -7.63 9.87 -9.58
N VAL A 178 -6.53 9.32 -9.05
CA VAL A 178 -5.21 9.35 -9.70
C VAL A 178 -5.27 8.66 -11.07
N HIS A 179 -5.90 7.49 -11.14
CA HIS A 179 -6.09 6.77 -12.40
C HIS A 179 -6.82 7.64 -13.44
N ALA A 180 -7.95 8.24 -13.06
CA ALA A 180 -8.72 9.12 -13.94
C ALA A 180 -7.88 10.31 -14.44
N LEU A 181 -7.16 11.00 -13.55
CA LEU A 181 -6.31 12.14 -13.89
C LEU A 181 -5.20 11.77 -14.88
N VAL A 182 -4.48 10.68 -14.62
CA VAL A 182 -3.40 10.21 -15.49
C VAL A 182 -3.90 9.81 -16.88
N HIS A 183 -5.18 9.43 -17.00
CA HIS A 183 -5.83 9.10 -18.27
C HIS A 183 -6.58 10.28 -18.90
N GLY A 184 -6.24 11.50 -18.51
CA GLY A 184 -6.70 12.73 -19.16
C GLY A 184 -8.11 13.17 -18.80
N ARG A 185 -8.73 12.59 -17.76
CA ARG A 185 -10.00 13.11 -17.22
C ARG A 185 -9.77 14.46 -16.54
N THR A 186 -10.79 15.30 -16.55
CA THR A 186 -10.73 16.59 -15.85
C THR A 186 -10.67 16.38 -14.33
N PRO A 187 -10.18 17.36 -13.55
CA PRO A 187 -10.24 17.28 -12.09
C PRO A 187 -11.67 17.03 -11.55
N ALA A 188 -12.69 17.60 -12.19
CA ALA A 188 -14.08 17.40 -11.80
C ALA A 188 -14.55 15.95 -12.03
N ASP A 189 -14.24 15.38 -13.20
CA ASP A 189 -14.57 13.99 -13.52
C ASP A 189 -13.83 13.00 -12.62
N ALA A 190 -12.54 13.25 -12.36
CA ALA A 190 -11.72 12.41 -11.49
C ALA A 190 -12.23 12.43 -10.03
N TRP A 191 -12.60 13.61 -9.54
CA TRP A 191 -13.26 13.77 -8.25
C TRP A 191 -14.58 13.01 -8.18
N GLN A 192 -15.40 13.10 -9.22
CA GLN A 192 -16.67 12.39 -9.26
C GLN A 192 -16.48 10.87 -9.29
N ALA A 193 -15.52 10.36 -10.07
CA ALA A 193 -15.18 8.93 -10.08
C ALA A 193 -14.71 8.43 -8.70
N ALA A 194 -13.90 9.22 -7.99
CA ALA A 194 -13.46 8.90 -6.64
C ALA A 194 -14.62 8.85 -5.63
N LYS A 195 -15.57 9.80 -5.72
CA LYS A 195 -16.80 9.79 -4.91
C LYS A 195 -17.64 8.54 -5.19
N ASP A 196 -17.83 8.21 -6.47
CA ASP A 196 -18.65 7.05 -6.86
C ASP A 196 -18.03 5.74 -6.37
N ALA A 197 -16.71 5.59 -6.48
CA ALA A 197 -15.98 4.47 -5.89
C ALA A 197 -16.17 4.41 -4.36
N ALA A 198 -16.02 5.53 -3.65
CA ALA A 198 -16.21 5.57 -2.21
C ALA A 198 -17.64 5.19 -1.79
N HIS A 199 -18.66 5.65 -2.51
CA HIS A 199 -20.05 5.29 -2.23
C HIS A 199 -20.32 3.81 -2.50
N ARG A 200 -19.88 3.29 -3.64
CA ARG A 200 -20.02 1.87 -4.01
C ARG A 200 -19.38 0.95 -2.98
N LEU A 201 -18.12 1.22 -2.61
CA LEU A 201 -17.37 0.39 -1.67
C LEU A 201 -17.95 0.44 -0.24
N ARG A 202 -18.49 1.59 0.20
CA ARG A 202 -19.24 1.68 1.47
C ARG A 202 -20.52 0.86 1.44
N GLY A 203 -21.26 0.91 0.32
CA GLY A 203 -22.45 0.10 0.11
C GLY A 203 -22.16 -1.39 0.27
N THR A 204 -21.16 -1.90 -0.46
CA THR A 204 -20.74 -3.31 -0.39
C THR A 204 -20.25 -3.72 1.00
N ALA A 205 -19.48 -2.85 1.68
CA ALA A 205 -19.01 -3.11 3.04
C ALA A 205 -20.17 -3.24 4.04
N ASN A 206 -21.21 -2.42 3.91
CA ASN A 206 -22.39 -2.50 4.78
C ASN A 206 -23.19 -3.79 4.55
N PHE A 207 -23.29 -4.29 3.31
CA PHE A 207 -23.94 -5.58 3.03
C PHE A 207 -23.21 -6.75 3.71
N ASN A 208 -21.87 -6.77 3.72
CA ASN A 208 -21.09 -7.85 4.34
C ASN A 208 -21.16 -7.86 5.88
N VAL A 209 -21.42 -6.73 6.53
CA VAL A 209 -21.54 -6.66 8.01
C VAL A 209 -22.91 -7.14 8.48
N SER A 210 -23.98 -6.97 7.69
CA SER A 210 -25.33 -7.40 8.04
C SER A 210 -25.61 -8.89 7.77
N SER A 211 -24.82 -9.56 6.94
CA SER A 211 -25.02 -10.98 6.56
C SER A 211 -24.35 -12.00 7.51
N LEU A 212 -23.71 -11.57 8.59
CA LEU A 212 -23.03 -12.44 9.57
C LEU A 212 -23.82 -12.72 10.85
N HIS A 213 -25.10 -12.31 10.93
CA HIS A 213 -26.01 -12.87 11.95
C HIS A 213 -26.57 -14.23 11.48
N LEU A 214 -25.70 -15.23 11.44
CA LEU A 214 -26.11 -16.62 11.52
C LEU A 214 -26.43 -16.92 12.98
N SER A 215 -27.71 -17.15 13.23
CA SER A 215 -28.30 -17.62 14.48
C SER A 215 -27.47 -18.73 15.12
N SER A 216 -27.09 -18.56 16.39
CA SER A 216 -26.72 -19.70 17.23
C SER A 216 -27.88 -20.70 17.26
N PRO A 217 -27.68 -21.99 16.96
CA PRO A 217 -28.64 -23.00 17.36
C PRO A 217 -28.62 -23.08 18.89
N ALA A 218 -29.79 -22.90 19.50
CA ALA A 218 -29.98 -23.10 20.92
C ALA A 218 -29.55 -24.54 21.28
N LEU A 219 -28.60 -24.66 22.20
CA LEU A 219 -28.36 -25.88 22.95
C LEU A 219 -29.62 -26.15 23.79
N SER A 220 -30.47 -27.09 23.37
CA SER A 220 -31.45 -27.71 24.26
C SER A 220 -30.75 -28.80 25.07
N SER A 221 -30.50 -28.52 26.33
CA SER A 221 -30.21 -29.54 27.34
C SER A 221 -31.51 -29.96 28.03
N THR A 222 -31.64 -31.28 28.21
CA THR A 222 -32.68 -32.12 28.85
C THR A 222 -33.80 -32.61 27.97
#